data_AF-A0A1E4SHZ2-F1
#
_entry.id   AF-A0A1E4SHZ2-F1
#
_cell.length_a   1.000
_cell.length_b   1.000
_cell.length_c   1.000
_cell.angle_alpha   90.00
_cell.angle_beta   90.00
_cell.angle_gamma   90.00
#
_symmetry.space_group_name_H-M   'P 1'
#
loop_
_entity.id
_entity.type
_entity.pdbx_description
1 polymer ?
#
loop_
_entity_poly.entity_id
_entity_poly.type
_entity_poly.pdbx_seq_one_letter_code
_entity_poly.pdbx_strand_id
1 'polypeptide(L)'
;RRKKFQGLFLRDIEYLLYALGDRPVSSDATVLCLDDIMVEFLVDLCHEVMGYSKSQGRSRVKMNDLVFAFRNDPLKLARFEYINKQNYRIQKAKKMFEEKTGNFDEEGGGLGGGGMEDNSDEDDDDDE
;
A
#
# COMPACT_ATOMS: atom_id res chain seq x y z
N ARG A 1 -13.70 27.57 10.58
CA ARG A 1 -14.36 26.56 9.72
C ARG A 1 -13.27 25.71 9.07
N ARG A 2 -13.17 24.41 9.36
CA ARG A 2 -12.30 23.51 8.58
C ARG A 2 -12.83 23.52 7.14
N LYS A 3 -11.99 23.82 6.15
CA LYS A 3 -12.38 23.65 4.74
C LYS A 3 -12.59 22.15 4.54
N LYS A 4 -13.78 21.74 4.09
CA LYS A 4 -13.96 20.39 3.54
C LYS A 4 -13.03 20.32 2.33
N PHE A 5 -12.07 19.41 2.37
CA PHE A 5 -11.28 19.08 1.19
C PHE A 5 -12.23 18.37 0.24
N GLN A 6 -12.64 19.04 -0.82
CA GLN A 6 -13.54 18.50 -1.84
C GLN A 6 -12.76 18.30 -3.12
N GLY A 7 -13.11 17.25 -3.84
CA GLY A 7 -12.57 16.96 -5.16
C GLY A 7 -11.18 16.36 -5.12
N LEU A 8 -10.89 15.50 -4.14
CA LEU A 8 -9.60 14.83 -4.02
C LEU A 8 -9.43 13.70 -5.04
N PHE A 9 -10.52 12.98 -5.32
CA PHE A 9 -10.50 11.74 -6.08
C PHE A 9 -11.39 11.76 -7.31
N LEU A 10 -11.87 12.94 -7.76
CA LEU A 10 -12.89 13.03 -8.83
C LEU A 10 -12.52 12.23 -10.08
N ARG A 11 -11.32 12.47 -10.62
CA ARG A 11 -10.84 11.81 -11.84
C ARG A 11 -10.63 10.31 -11.63
N ASP A 12 -10.11 9.91 -10.47
CA ASP A 12 -9.86 8.51 -10.18
C ASP A 12 -11.18 7.74 -10.02
N ILE A 13 -12.19 8.37 -9.40
CA ILE A 13 -13.55 7.84 -9.28
C ILE A 13 -14.20 7.70 -10.66
N GLU A 14 -14.10 8.71 -11.53
CA GLU A 14 -14.63 8.63 -12.90
C GLU A 14 -14.02 7.46 -13.68
N TYR A 15 -12.69 7.28 -13.60
CA TYR A 15 -12.03 6.14 -14.23
C TYR A 15 -12.47 4.81 -13.63
N LEU A 16 -12.67 4.75 -12.31
CA LEU A 16 -13.13 3.54 -11.64
C LEU A 16 -14.56 3.18 -12.06
N LEU A 17 -15.45 4.17 -12.13
CA LEU A 17 -16.83 3.99 -12.58
C LEU A 17 -16.88 3.49 -14.02
N TYR A 18 -16.11 4.10 -14.92
CA TYR A 18 -16.00 3.63 -16.30
C TYR A 18 -15.49 2.19 -16.39
N ALA A 19 -14.44 1.85 -15.64
CA ALA A 19 -13.90 0.49 -15.59
C ALA A 19 -14.90 -0.54 -15.03
N LEU A 20 -15.82 -0.11 -14.17
CA LEU A 20 -16.90 -0.92 -13.61
C LEU A 20 -18.16 -0.96 -14.51
N GLY A 21 -18.10 -0.35 -15.69
CA GLY A 21 -19.18 -0.40 -16.68
C GLY A 21 -20.21 0.73 -16.57
N ASP A 22 -19.90 1.82 -15.87
CA ASP A 22 -20.67 3.06 -15.98
C ASP A 22 -20.50 3.67 -17.38
N ARG A 23 -21.36 4.64 -17.69
CA ARG A 23 -21.32 5.38 -18.96
C ARG A 23 -19.99 6.18 -19.12
N PRO A 24 -19.57 6.55 -20.35
CA PRO A 24 -18.29 7.24 -20.60
C PRO A 24 -18.07 8.54 -19.83
N VAL A 25 -19.15 9.23 -19.42
CA VAL A 25 -19.10 10.45 -18.60
C VAL A 25 -20.05 10.27 -17.44
N SER A 26 -19.51 9.93 -16.27
CA SER A 26 -20.29 9.75 -15.04
C SER A 26 -21.03 11.04 -14.63
N SER A 27 -22.00 10.92 -13.74
CA SER A 27 -22.73 12.10 -13.25
C SER A 27 -21.93 12.85 -12.21
N ASP A 28 -21.78 14.17 -12.34
CA ASP A 28 -21.07 15.00 -11.36
C ASP A 28 -21.58 14.76 -9.93
N ALA A 29 -22.90 14.69 -9.76
CA ALA A 29 -23.52 14.40 -8.46
C ALA A 29 -23.09 13.04 -7.89
N THR A 30 -22.94 12.01 -8.73
CA THR A 30 -22.46 10.68 -8.31
C THR A 30 -20.99 10.74 -7.92
N VAL A 31 -20.15 11.37 -8.75
CA VAL A 31 -18.70 11.47 -8.51
C VAL A 31 -18.43 12.25 -7.22
N LEU A 32 -19.11 13.38 -7.01
CA LEU A 32 -18.99 14.18 -5.79
C LEU A 32 -19.47 13.44 -4.54
N CYS A 33 -20.59 12.70 -4.65
CA CYS A 33 -21.10 11.88 -3.54
C CYS A 33 -20.10 10.79 -3.16
N LEU A 34 -19.53 10.10 -4.16
CA LEU A 34 -18.52 9.07 -3.93
C LEU A 34 -17.22 9.66 -3.38
N ASP A 35 -16.81 10.86 -3.81
CA ASP A 35 -15.64 11.57 -3.26
C ASP A 35 -15.83 11.84 -1.76
N ASP A 36 -17.00 12.38 -1.37
CA ASP A 36 -17.33 12.63 0.04
C ASP A 36 -17.33 11.32 0.86
N ILE A 37 -17.97 10.26 0.37
CA ILE A 37 -18.00 8.94 1.04
C ILE A 37 -16.59 8.34 1.18
N MET A 38 -15.78 8.42 0.13
CA MET A 38 -14.41 7.90 0.13
C MET A 38 -13.52 8.63 1.13
N VAL A 39 -13.63 9.97 1.20
CA VAL A 39 -12.88 10.76 2.16
C VAL A 39 -13.29 10.41 3.59
N GLU A 40 -14.59 10.29 3.87
CA GLU A 40 -15.10 9.89 5.19
C GLU A 40 -14.58 8.50 5.59
N PHE A 41 -14.71 7.51 4.70
CA PHE A 41 -14.20 6.16 4.92
C PHE A 41 -12.70 6.13 5.24
N LEU A 42 -11.87 6.86 4.48
CA LEU A 42 -10.42 6.90 4.68
C LEU A 42 -10.04 7.57 6.01
N VAL A 43 -10.77 8.63 6.39
CA VAL A 43 -10.56 9.31 7.67
C VAL A 43 -10.85 8.37 8.83
N ASP A 44 -11.96 7.65 8.79
CA ASP A 44 -12.35 6.70 9.84
C ASP A 44 -11.37 5.53 9.94
N LEU A 45 -10.97 4.98 8.79
CA LEU A 45 -9.94 3.94 8.73
C LEU A 45 -8.62 4.41 9.36
N CYS A 46 -8.19 5.64 9.05
CA CYS A 46 -6.96 6.20 9.62
C CYS A 46 -7.06 6.37 11.14
N HIS A 47 -8.20 6.80 11.67
CA HIS A 47 -8.41 6.90 13.11
C HIS A 47 -8.33 5.53 13.78
N GLU A 48 -8.95 4.50 13.19
CA GLU A 48 -8.91 3.13 13.69
C GLU A 48 -7.47 2.59 13.71
N VAL A 49 -6.76 2.68 12.59
CA VAL A 49 -5.36 2.23 12.45
C VAL A 49 -4.43 2.95 13.44
N MET A 50 -4.60 4.27 13.59
CA MET A 50 -3.85 5.04 14.59
C MET A 50 -4.18 4.60 16.02
N GLY A 51 -5.44 4.25 16.29
CA GLY A 51 -5.88 3.70 17.58
C GLY A 51 -5.10 2.43 17.93
N TYR A 52 -4.95 1.51 16.98
CA TYR A 52 -4.17 0.29 17.19
C TYR A 52 -2.69 0.56 17.38
N SER A 53 -2.07 1.41 16.56
CA SER A 53 -0.67 1.81 16.76
C SER A 53 -0.44 2.37 18.17
N LYS A 54 -1.32 3.25 18.64
CA LYS A 54 -1.24 3.84 19.99
C LYS A 54 -1.47 2.83 21.09
N SER A 55 -2.39 1.88 20.91
CA SER A 55 -2.62 0.79 21.88
C SER A 55 -1.37 -0.07 22.11
N GLN A 56 -0.50 -0.15 21.09
CA GLN A 56 0.78 -0.84 21.14
C GLN A 56 1.94 0.08 21.60
N GLY A 57 1.64 1.28 22.13
CA GLY A 57 2.64 2.24 22.58
C GLY A 57 3.45 2.90 21.45
N ARG A 58 3.06 2.72 20.19
CA ARG A 58 3.80 3.24 19.03
C ARG A 58 3.20 4.54 18.52
N SER A 59 4.09 5.50 18.22
CA SER A 59 3.73 6.76 17.57
C SER A 59 3.62 6.64 16.05
N ARG A 60 4.22 5.59 15.46
CA ARG A 60 4.24 5.34 14.02
C ARG A 60 3.41 4.11 13.67
N VAL A 61 2.52 4.31 12.70
CA VAL A 61 1.71 3.26 12.06
C VAL A 61 2.62 2.32 11.26
N LYS A 62 2.38 1.02 11.39
CA LYS A 62 3.02 -0.06 10.64
C LYS A 62 1.98 -0.78 9.77
N MET A 63 2.47 -1.61 8.84
CA MET A 63 1.61 -2.41 7.95
C MET A 63 0.67 -3.35 8.73
N ASN A 64 1.16 -3.92 9.84
CA ASN A 64 0.35 -4.81 10.69
C ASN A 64 -0.84 -4.10 11.37
N ASP A 65 -0.80 -2.77 11.53
CA ASP A 65 -1.95 -2.03 12.08
C ASP A 65 -3.12 -1.99 11.07
N LEU A 66 -2.83 -1.96 9.77
CA LEU A 66 -3.83 -2.06 8.70
C LEU A 66 -4.42 -3.46 8.60
N VAL A 67 -3.58 -4.51 8.72
CA VAL A 67 -4.04 -5.91 8.82
C VAL A 67 -5.07 -6.04 9.93
N PHE A 68 -4.75 -5.50 11.12
CA PHE A 68 -5.66 -5.56 12.25
C PHE A 68 -6.94 -4.74 12.02
N ALA A 69 -6.86 -3.56 11.41
CA ALA A 69 -8.04 -2.77 11.06
C ALA A 69 -8.99 -3.51 10.10
N PHE A 70 -8.45 -4.30 9.16
CA PHE A 70 -9.26 -5.08 8.23
C PHE A 70 -9.72 -6.45 8.75
N ARG A 71 -9.42 -6.83 10.00
CA ARG A 71 -9.74 -8.17 10.56
C ARG A 71 -11.21 -8.59 10.45
N ASN A 72 -12.13 -7.62 10.42
CA ASN A 72 -13.57 -7.88 10.32
C ASN A 72 -14.09 -7.90 8.86
N ASP A 73 -13.24 -7.61 7.88
CA ASP A 73 -13.56 -7.62 6.45
C ASP A 73 -12.60 -8.57 5.71
N PRO A 74 -12.95 -9.87 5.62
CA PRO A 74 -12.05 -10.87 5.05
C PRO A 74 -11.71 -10.61 3.58
N LEU A 75 -12.59 -9.93 2.83
CA LEU A 75 -12.35 -9.62 1.42
C LEU A 75 -11.30 -8.51 1.27
N LYS A 76 -11.41 -7.44 2.06
CA LYS A 76 -10.41 -6.36 2.07
C LYS A 76 -9.07 -6.86 2.61
N LEU A 77 -9.10 -7.69 3.66
CA LEU A 77 -7.90 -8.28 4.24
C LEU A 77 -7.17 -9.17 3.22
N ALA A 78 -7.85 -10.13 2.60
CA ALA A 78 -7.25 -11.00 1.59
C ALA A 78 -6.68 -10.21 0.40
N ARG A 79 -7.40 -9.16 -0.04
CA ARG A 79 -6.92 -8.28 -1.11
C ARG A 79 -5.66 -7.52 -0.71
N PHE A 80 -5.61 -7.02 0.52
CA PHE A 80 -4.45 -6.31 1.06
C PHE A 80 -3.23 -7.22 1.15
N GLU A 81 -3.38 -8.42 1.71
CA GLU A 81 -2.30 -9.41 1.83
C GLU A 81 -1.77 -9.82 0.45
N TYR A 82 -2.66 -10.05 -0.51
CA TYR A 82 -2.27 -10.33 -1.89
C TYR A 82 -1.40 -9.22 -2.48
N ILE A 83 -1.83 -7.95 -2.34
CA ILE A 83 -1.08 -6.79 -2.84
C ILE A 83 0.29 -6.69 -2.15
N ASN A 84 0.34 -6.89 -0.84
CA ASN A 84 1.59 -6.85 -0.08
C ASN A 84 2.57 -7.95 -0.55
N LYS A 85 2.06 -9.17 -0.75
CA LYS A 85 2.84 -10.30 -1.29
C LYS A 85 3.37 -10.01 -2.70
N GLN A 86 2.57 -9.43 -3.58
CA GLN A 86 3.04 -9.08 -4.93
C GLN A 86 4.10 -7.96 -4.89
N ASN A 87 3.93 -6.96 -4.03
CA ASN A 87 4.93 -5.90 -3.85
C ASN A 87 6.26 -6.47 -3.35
N TYR A 88 6.23 -7.39 -2.38
CA TYR A 88 7.43 -8.09 -1.91
C TYR A 88 8.13 -8.83 -3.06
N ARG A 89 7.38 -9.59 -3.88
CA ARG A 89 7.93 -10.31 -5.04
C ARG A 89 8.57 -9.35 -6.05
N ILE A 90 7.94 -8.22 -6.33
CA ILE A 90 8.46 -7.19 -7.24
C ILE A 90 9.77 -6.60 -6.69
N GLN A 91 9.81 -6.25 -5.41
CA GLN A 91 11.01 -5.69 -4.78
C GLN A 91 12.16 -6.70 -4.76
N LYS A 92 11.89 -7.96 -4.41
CA LYS A 92 12.88 -9.05 -4.46
C LYS A 92 13.43 -9.25 -5.87
N ALA A 93 12.57 -9.24 -6.89
CA ALA A 93 12.98 -9.34 -8.29
C ALA A 93 13.84 -8.16 -8.75
N LYS A 94 13.51 -6.93 -8.33
CA LYS A 94 14.31 -5.73 -8.62
C LYS A 94 15.71 -5.83 -8.00
N LYS A 95 15.80 -6.24 -6.72
CA LYS A 95 17.08 -6.41 -6.02
C LYS A 95 17.97 -7.45 -6.73
N MET A 96 17.41 -8.61 -7.10
CA MET A 96 18.13 -9.64 -7.86
C MET A 96 18.62 -9.13 -9.22
N PHE A 97 17.86 -8.24 -9.88
CA PHE A 97 18.28 -7.65 -11.14
C PHE A 97 19.42 -6.64 -10.94
N GLU A 98 19.32 -5.77 -9.95
CA GLU A 98 20.36 -4.79 -9.61
C GLU A 98 21.69 -5.47 -9.23
N GLU A 99 21.65 -6.53 -8.41
CA GLU A 99 22.83 -7.35 -8.07
C GLU A 99 23.45 -8.00 -9.30
N LYS A 100 22.62 -8.48 -10.24
CA LYS A 100 23.10 -9.14 -11.46
C LYS A 100 23.67 -8.14 -12.47
N THR A 101 23.12 -6.93 -12.56
CA THR A 101 23.56 -5.90 -13.52
C THR A 101 24.73 -5.07 -12.98
N GLY A 102 24.81 -4.84 -11.67
CA GLY A 102 25.95 -4.18 -11.01
C GLY A 102 27.28 -4.93 -11.17
N ASN A 103 27.23 -6.20 -11.54
CA ASN A 103 28.41 -7.01 -11.86
C ASN A 103 28.91 -6.90 -13.31
N PHE A 104 28.20 -6.20 -14.22
CA PHE A 104 28.63 -6.01 -15.61
C PHE A 104 29.34 -4.67 -15.86
N ASP A 105 29.23 -3.71 -14.94
CA ASP A 105 29.87 -2.39 -15.07
C ASP A 105 31.21 -2.28 -14.29
N GLU A 106 31.62 -3.34 -13.56
CA GLU A 106 32.81 -3.36 -12.69
C GLU A 106 34.07 -4.02 -13.29
N GLU A 107 34.19 -4.17 -14.62
CA GLU A 107 35.52 -4.32 -15.27
C GLU A 107 36.23 -2.96 -15.48
N GLY A 108 35.87 -1.95 -14.67
CA GLY A 108 36.30 -0.56 -14.82
C GLY A 108 36.51 0.21 -13.51
N GLY A 109 37.19 -0.36 -12.52
CA GLY A 109 37.81 0.41 -11.43
C GLY A 109 37.06 0.38 -10.10
N GLY A 110 37.69 -0.21 -9.09
CA GLY A 110 37.06 -0.48 -7.79
C GLY A 110 36.97 0.70 -6.82
N LEU A 111 36.25 0.46 -5.72
CA LEU A 111 36.69 0.57 -4.31
C LEU A 111 35.45 0.36 -3.41
N GLY A 112 35.61 -0.47 -2.39
CA GLY A 112 34.50 -1.05 -1.63
C GLY A 112 33.74 -0.12 -0.68
N GLY A 113 32.69 -0.66 -0.08
CA GLY A 113 32.15 -0.11 1.17
C GLY A 113 30.74 -0.57 1.53
N GLY A 114 30.64 -1.52 2.47
CA GLY A 114 29.53 -1.57 3.41
C GLY A 114 28.52 -2.69 3.19
N GLY A 115 28.81 -3.87 3.74
CA GLY A 115 27.80 -4.88 4.03
C GLY A 115 26.78 -4.32 5.03
N MET A 116 25.51 -4.34 4.66
CA MET A 116 24.41 -4.17 5.59
C MET A 116 23.97 -5.59 5.96
N GLU A 117 24.30 -6.04 7.17
CA GLU A 117 23.78 -7.28 7.74
C GLU A 117 22.26 -7.13 7.90
N ASP A 118 21.53 -7.75 6.99
CA ASP A 118 20.09 -7.95 7.11
C ASP A 118 19.87 -9.07 8.13
N ASN A 119 19.54 -8.70 9.37
CA ASN A 119 18.83 -9.59 10.29
C ASN A 119 17.40 -9.74 9.73
N SER A 120 17.26 -10.55 8.68
CA SER A 120 15.99 -11.19 8.40
C SER A 120 15.91 -12.42 9.29
N ASP A 121 15.10 -12.32 10.34
CA ASP A 121 14.57 -13.48 11.03
C ASP A 121 13.99 -14.43 9.96
N GLU A 122 14.62 -15.59 9.83
CA GLU A 122 14.18 -16.71 9.00
C GLU A 122 12.88 -17.27 9.58
N ASP A 123 11.74 -16.78 9.11
CA ASP A 123 10.49 -17.55 9.17
C ASP A 123 10.48 -18.47 7.93
N ASP A 124 11.16 -19.61 8.09
CA ASP A 124 10.98 -20.81 7.26
C ASP A 124 9.56 -21.34 7.49
N ASP A 125 8.59 -20.84 6.72
CA ASP A 125 7.34 -21.56 6.49
C ASP A 125 7.55 -22.49 5.27
N ASP A 126 8.09 -23.67 5.57
CA ASP A 126 7.91 -24.90 4.79
C ASP A 126 6.40 -25.23 4.79
N ASP A 127 5.71 -24.92 3.69
CA ASP A 127 4.38 -25.48 3.41
C ASP A 127 4.54 -26.74 2.53
N GLU A 128 4.44 -27.91 3.17
CA GLU A 128 3.93 -29.16 2.56
C GLU A 128 2.40 -29.12 2.39
#